data_AF-A0A958VIP9-F1
#
_entry.id   AF-A0A958VIP9-F1
#
_cell.length_a   1.000
_cell.length_b   1.000
_cell.length_c   1.000
_cell.angle_alpha   90.00
_cell.angle_beta   90.00
_cell.angle_gamma   90.00
#
_symmetry.space_group_name_H-M   'P 1'
#
loop_
_entity.id
_entity.type
_entity.pdbx_description
1 polymer ?
#
loop_
_entity_poly.entity_id
_entity_poly.type
_entity_poly.pdbx_seq_one_letter_code
_entity_poly.pdbx_strand_id
1 'polypeptide(L)'
;MNKTLQKIQQSRPDLSDYLYHFTKGSKASETLWKIIGDEKILDPLNRGVICFTEAPIYQMLDMFKIFEGYKEPMYAPFGIAIPKWKLYSLGARPVIYGPQSELSLFPDDLKWRYEPIEKKHDFSWLREWRINTSEVSFQLDDIFIVTKIIHDGLGITHSPDVIIDGDWADGQWWDQSFVAWDREIKSISLDTIVESAISDSTKLLFEIEKQSKEIMDGKSNH
;
A
#
# COMPACT_ATOMS: atom_id res chain seq x y z
N MET A 1 9.92 -15.23 19.06
CA MET A 1 9.46 -16.23 18.07
C MET A 1 10.45 -17.39 18.04
N ASN A 2 10.01 -18.64 17.91
CA ASN A 2 10.92 -19.80 17.84
C ASN A 2 11.78 -19.70 16.56
N LYS A 3 13.11 -19.89 16.66
CA LYS A 3 14.05 -19.82 15.52
C LYS A 3 13.66 -20.75 14.37
N THR A 4 13.06 -21.91 14.68
CA THR A 4 12.55 -22.85 13.66
C THR A 4 11.37 -22.27 12.89
N LEU A 5 10.43 -21.61 13.58
CA LEU A 5 9.26 -20.99 12.96
C LEU A 5 9.68 -19.85 12.02
N GLN A 6 10.63 -19.02 12.43
CA GLN A 6 11.20 -17.97 11.59
C GLN A 6 11.81 -18.53 10.30
N LYS A 7 12.60 -19.60 10.40
CA LYS A 7 13.17 -20.27 9.22
C LYS A 7 12.09 -20.81 8.28
N ILE A 8 11.03 -21.40 8.82
CA ILE A 8 9.91 -21.91 8.03
C ILE A 8 9.21 -20.76 7.29
N GLN A 9 8.90 -19.66 7.99
CA GLN A 9 8.28 -18.49 7.34
C GLN A 9 9.18 -17.88 6.26
N GLN A 10 10.48 -17.74 6.53
CA GLN A 10 11.45 -17.25 5.53
C GLN A 10 11.59 -18.17 4.32
N SER A 11 11.38 -19.48 4.50
CA SER A 11 11.37 -20.45 3.38
C SER A 11 10.13 -20.35 2.48
N ARG A 12 9.14 -19.55 2.87
CA ARG A 12 7.88 -19.35 2.15
C ARG A 12 7.87 -17.94 1.53
N PRO A 13 8.57 -17.74 0.40
CA PRO A 13 8.66 -16.43 -0.23
C PRO A 13 7.31 -15.91 -0.71
N ASP A 14 6.28 -16.76 -0.78
CA ASP A 14 4.89 -16.46 -1.17
C ASP A 14 4.04 -15.84 -0.06
N LEU A 15 4.52 -15.86 1.19
CA LEU A 15 3.83 -15.23 2.31
C LEU A 15 4.32 -13.80 2.49
N SER A 16 3.40 -12.87 2.71
CA SER A 16 3.73 -11.50 3.11
C SER A 16 3.27 -11.22 4.53
N ASP A 17 4.06 -10.49 5.31
CA ASP A 17 3.62 -9.94 6.60
C ASP A 17 2.73 -8.70 6.45
N TYR A 18 2.57 -8.22 5.21
CA TYR A 18 1.76 -7.06 4.85
C TYR A 18 0.61 -7.48 3.94
N LEU A 19 -0.46 -6.70 3.96
CA LEU A 19 -1.53 -6.75 2.97
C LEU A 19 -1.50 -5.47 2.15
N TYR A 20 -1.67 -5.59 0.84
CA TYR A 20 -1.51 -4.48 -0.09
C TYR A 20 -2.87 -4.03 -0.60
N HIS A 21 -3.09 -2.72 -0.58
CA HIS A 21 -4.19 -2.06 -1.28
C HIS A 21 -3.63 -1.32 -2.48
N PHE A 22 -3.76 -1.92 -3.67
CA PHE A 22 -3.33 -1.29 -4.91
C PHE A 22 -4.47 -0.46 -5.52
N THR A 23 -4.09 0.73 -5.97
CA THR A 23 -4.93 1.61 -6.76
C THR A 23 -5.04 1.10 -8.20
N LYS A 24 -6.01 1.62 -8.95
CA LYS A 24 -6.43 1.08 -10.24
C LYS A 24 -6.52 2.17 -11.30
N GLY A 25 -6.47 1.75 -12.56
CA GLY A 25 -6.69 2.65 -13.69
C GLY A 25 -5.56 3.64 -13.94
N SER A 26 -5.81 4.55 -14.87
CA SER A 26 -4.82 5.55 -15.32
C SER A 26 -4.49 6.62 -14.27
N LYS A 27 -5.37 6.86 -13.29
CA LYS A 27 -5.22 7.85 -12.21
C LYS A 27 -4.77 7.23 -10.87
N ALA A 28 -4.06 6.11 -10.96
CA ALA A 28 -3.64 5.33 -9.80
C ALA A 28 -2.76 6.14 -8.82
N SER A 29 -1.77 6.88 -9.33
CA SER A 29 -0.91 7.73 -8.50
C SER A 29 -1.68 8.84 -7.78
N GLU A 30 -2.55 9.57 -8.49
CA GLU A 30 -3.42 10.59 -7.89
C GLU A 30 -4.30 10.01 -6.76
N THR A 31 -4.83 8.81 -6.98
CA THR A 31 -5.66 8.11 -5.99
C THR A 31 -4.85 7.72 -4.76
N LEU A 32 -3.61 7.25 -4.96
CA LEU A 32 -2.68 6.94 -3.87
C LEU A 32 -2.39 8.18 -3.03
N TRP A 33 -2.13 9.33 -3.68
CA TRP A 33 -1.88 10.59 -2.99
C TRP A 33 -3.05 11.05 -2.15
N LYS A 34 -4.27 10.88 -2.66
CA LYS A 34 -5.47 11.16 -1.89
C LYS A 34 -5.59 10.24 -0.66
N ILE A 35 -5.34 8.94 -0.81
CA ILE A 35 -5.39 7.97 0.30
C ILE A 35 -4.38 8.35 1.40
N ILE A 36 -3.17 8.78 1.01
CA ILE A 36 -2.11 9.19 1.94
C ILE A 36 -2.49 10.50 2.64
N GLY A 37 -2.93 11.51 1.89
CA GLY A 37 -3.33 12.80 2.46
C GLY A 37 -4.55 12.71 3.38
N ASP A 38 -5.49 11.82 3.07
CA ASP A 38 -6.67 11.57 3.91
C ASP A 38 -6.38 10.58 5.08
N GLU A 39 -5.20 9.95 5.12
CA GLU A 39 -4.81 8.87 6.05
C GLU A 39 -5.86 7.72 6.13
N LYS A 40 -6.58 7.48 5.03
CA LYS A 40 -7.63 6.45 4.95
C LYS A 40 -7.88 5.93 3.55
N ILE A 41 -8.28 4.66 3.49
CA ILE A 41 -8.83 4.02 2.31
C ILE A 41 -10.35 4.15 2.37
N LEU A 42 -10.98 4.56 1.27
CA LEU A 42 -12.43 4.62 1.14
C LEU A 42 -12.91 3.57 0.14
N ASP A 43 -14.13 3.08 0.32
CA ASP A 43 -14.89 2.35 -0.69
C ASP A 43 -15.79 3.33 -1.47
N PRO A 44 -15.29 3.95 -2.56
CA PRO A 44 -16.03 4.99 -3.28
C PRO A 44 -17.31 4.47 -3.94
N LEU A 45 -17.45 3.15 -4.08
CA LEU A 45 -18.59 2.52 -4.74
C LEU A 45 -19.59 1.92 -3.76
N ASN A 46 -19.38 2.12 -2.45
CA ASN A 46 -20.26 1.69 -1.37
C ASN A 46 -20.68 0.21 -1.49
N ARG A 47 -19.71 -0.64 -1.88
CA ARG A 47 -19.81 -2.10 -1.90
C ARG A 47 -19.82 -2.69 -0.48
N GLY A 48 -19.42 -1.90 0.52
CA GLY A 48 -19.34 -2.30 1.92
C GLY A 48 -18.09 -3.11 2.25
N VAL A 49 -17.14 -3.22 1.31
CA VAL A 49 -15.91 -3.97 1.52
C VAL A 49 -14.69 -3.24 0.97
N ILE A 50 -13.61 -3.23 1.75
CA ILE A 50 -12.29 -2.82 1.29
C ILE A 50 -11.43 -4.08 1.13
N CYS A 51 -10.81 -4.20 -0.03
CA CYS A 51 -10.05 -5.38 -0.44
C CYS A 51 -8.55 -5.11 -0.37
N PHE A 52 -7.81 -6.14 0.00
CA PHE A 52 -6.35 -6.19 0.05
C PHE A 52 -5.87 -7.51 -0.56
N THR A 53 -4.61 -7.58 -0.99
CA THR A 53 -3.97 -8.81 -1.44
C THR A 53 -2.84 -9.22 -0.49
N GLU A 54 -2.77 -10.51 -0.16
CA GLU A 54 -1.64 -11.11 0.55
C GLU A 54 -0.66 -11.74 -0.44
N ALA A 55 0.09 -10.90 -1.14
CA ALA A 55 1.16 -11.33 -2.02
C ALA A 55 2.38 -10.42 -1.81
N PRO A 56 3.58 -10.96 -1.61
CA PRO A 56 4.78 -10.12 -1.51
C PRO A 56 5.00 -9.31 -2.79
N ILE A 57 5.32 -8.03 -2.64
CA ILE A 57 5.45 -7.09 -3.78
C ILE A 57 6.44 -7.57 -4.85
N TYR A 58 7.55 -8.21 -4.44
CA TYR A 58 8.55 -8.76 -5.33
C TYR A 58 8.07 -9.96 -6.16
N GLN A 59 6.95 -10.61 -5.79
CA GLN A 59 6.32 -11.65 -6.61
C GLN A 59 5.23 -11.11 -7.55
N MET A 60 4.85 -9.83 -7.41
CA MET A 60 3.83 -9.20 -8.25
C MET A 60 4.41 -8.43 -9.45
N LEU A 61 5.74 -8.41 -9.62
CA LEU A 61 6.40 -7.64 -10.68
C LEU A 61 5.89 -7.99 -12.08
N ASP A 62 5.77 -9.28 -12.39
CA ASP A 62 5.32 -9.72 -13.72
C ASP A 62 3.83 -9.43 -13.94
N MET A 63 3.02 -9.47 -12.87
CA MET A 63 1.63 -9.03 -12.92
C MET A 63 1.54 -7.56 -13.33
N PHE A 64 2.34 -6.68 -12.73
CA PHE A 64 2.36 -5.26 -13.10
C PHE A 64 2.83 -5.05 -14.53
N LYS A 65 3.88 -5.74 -14.99
CA LYS A 65 4.34 -5.67 -16.40
C LYS A 65 3.25 -6.06 -17.39
N ILE A 66 2.45 -7.09 -17.08
CA ILE A 66 1.32 -7.48 -17.90
C ILE A 66 0.26 -6.37 -17.92
N PHE A 67 -0.04 -5.79 -16.75
CA PHE A 67 -1.06 -4.73 -16.64
C PHE A 67 -0.66 -3.40 -17.30
N GLU A 68 0.62 -3.11 -17.48
CA GLU A 68 1.08 -1.93 -18.23
C GLU A 68 0.59 -1.90 -19.69
N GLY A 69 0.27 -3.06 -20.28
CA GLY A 69 -0.31 -3.15 -21.62
C GLY A 69 -1.78 -2.67 -21.71
N TYR A 70 -2.44 -2.39 -20.58
CA TYR A 70 -3.84 -2.02 -20.53
C TYR A 70 -4.00 -0.52 -20.25
N LYS A 71 -4.92 0.14 -20.95
CA LYS A 71 -5.25 1.55 -20.74
C LYS A 71 -5.79 1.81 -19.33
N GLU A 72 -6.63 0.90 -18.83
CA GLU A 72 -7.22 0.96 -17.49
C GLU A 72 -6.87 -0.35 -16.74
N PRO A 73 -5.66 -0.43 -16.15
CA PRO A 73 -5.21 -1.63 -15.49
C PRO A 73 -6.05 -1.94 -14.25
N MET A 74 -6.33 -3.23 -14.03
CA MET A 74 -7.00 -3.70 -12.81
C MET A 74 -6.18 -3.38 -11.55
N TYR A 75 -4.86 -3.43 -11.68
CA TYR A 75 -3.90 -3.06 -10.64
C TYR A 75 -2.77 -2.25 -11.27
N ALA A 76 -2.62 -1.03 -10.80
CA ALA A 76 -1.46 -0.21 -11.12
C ALA A 76 -0.38 -0.39 -10.05
N PRO A 77 0.90 -0.12 -10.37
CA PRO A 77 2.03 -0.25 -9.44
C PRO A 77 2.08 0.88 -8.39
N PHE A 78 0.92 1.23 -7.82
CA PHE A 78 0.74 2.27 -6.83
C PHE A 78 -0.19 1.76 -5.73
N GLY A 79 0.25 1.78 -4.49
CA GLY A 79 -0.57 1.30 -3.38
C GLY A 79 0.07 1.52 -2.02
N ILE A 80 -0.61 1.03 -0.99
CA ILE A 80 -0.10 1.01 0.38
C ILE A 80 -0.05 -0.41 0.91
N ALA A 81 0.95 -0.68 1.73
CA ALA A 81 1.15 -1.94 2.42
C ALA A 81 0.96 -1.72 3.92
N ILE A 82 0.00 -2.44 4.50
CA ILE A 82 -0.34 -2.35 5.93
C ILE A 82 0.01 -3.68 6.60
N PRO A 83 0.64 -3.69 7.79
CA PRO A 83 0.91 -4.91 8.53
C PRO A 83 -0.34 -5.75 8.70
N LYS A 84 -0.26 -7.02 8.28
CA LYS A 84 -1.39 -7.94 8.26
C LYS A 84 -2.06 -8.07 9.63
N TRP A 85 -1.27 -8.06 10.71
CA TRP A 85 -1.79 -8.16 12.07
C TRP A 85 -2.65 -6.96 12.46
N LYS A 86 -2.34 -5.75 11.96
CA LYS A 86 -3.14 -4.53 12.21
C LYS A 86 -4.48 -4.60 11.50
N LEU A 87 -4.49 -4.97 10.22
CA LEU A 87 -5.73 -5.18 9.49
C LEU A 87 -6.56 -6.32 10.08
N TYR A 88 -5.93 -7.40 10.53
CA TYR A 88 -6.61 -8.48 11.23
C TYR A 88 -7.31 -7.99 12.51
N SER A 89 -6.67 -7.11 13.30
CA SER A 89 -7.28 -6.52 14.50
C SER A 89 -8.44 -5.58 14.17
N LEU A 90 -8.45 -4.98 12.98
CA LEU A 90 -9.58 -4.18 12.46
C LEU A 90 -10.72 -5.03 11.88
N GLY A 91 -10.58 -6.37 11.86
CA GLY A 91 -11.61 -7.27 11.36
C GLY A 91 -11.39 -7.75 9.92
N ALA A 92 -10.24 -7.43 9.31
CA ALA A 92 -9.91 -7.99 8.02
C ALA A 92 -9.75 -9.51 8.08
N ARG A 93 -10.27 -10.23 7.09
CA ARG A 93 -10.21 -11.69 7.01
C ARG A 93 -9.89 -12.14 5.58
N PRO A 94 -9.25 -13.30 5.40
CA PRO A 94 -9.13 -13.93 4.10
C PRO A 94 -10.52 -14.20 3.50
N VAL A 95 -10.58 -14.04 2.19
CA VAL A 95 -11.70 -14.47 1.36
C VAL A 95 -11.83 -16.00 1.40
N ILE A 96 -13.08 -16.47 1.36
CA ILE A 96 -13.45 -17.86 1.29
C ILE A 96 -13.90 -18.12 -0.13
N TYR A 97 -13.20 -19.04 -0.78
CA TYR A 97 -13.45 -19.37 -2.18
C TYR A 97 -14.21 -20.67 -2.30
N GLY A 98 -15.17 -20.73 -3.22
CA GLY A 98 -15.96 -21.94 -3.49
C GLY A 98 -16.88 -21.77 -4.70
N PRO A 99 -17.67 -22.79 -5.06
CA PRO A 99 -18.62 -22.69 -6.16
C PRO A 99 -19.76 -21.70 -5.86
N GLN A 100 -20.30 -21.02 -6.87
CA GLN A 100 -21.40 -20.07 -6.70
C GLN A 100 -22.63 -20.67 -5.96
N SER A 101 -22.85 -21.98 -6.10
CA SER A 101 -23.92 -22.70 -5.41
C SER A 101 -23.80 -22.75 -3.89
N GLU A 102 -22.59 -22.61 -3.33
CA GLU A 102 -22.36 -22.64 -1.89
C GLU A 102 -22.60 -21.28 -1.22
N LEU A 103 -22.65 -20.16 -1.97
CA LEU A 103 -22.89 -18.82 -1.41
C LEU A 103 -24.21 -18.75 -0.61
N SER A 104 -25.23 -19.50 -1.02
CA SER A 104 -26.53 -19.55 -0.33
C SER A 104 -26.47 -20.28 1.02
N LEU A 105 -25.42 -21.09 1.27
CA LEU A 105 -25.19 -21.79 2.52
C LEU A 105 -24.46 -20.92 3.55
N PHE A 106 -23.86 -19.81 3.12
CA PHE A 106 -23.14 -18.91 4.00
C PHE A 106 -24.09 -18.04 4.83
N PRO A 107 -23.83 -17.88 6.14
CA PRO A 107 -24.49 -16.86 6.96
C PRO A 107 -24.35 -15.47 6.34
N ASP A 108 -25.40 -14.66 6.38
CA ASP A 108 -25.45 -13.33 5.74
C ASP A 108 -24.32 -12.41 6.21
N ASP A 109 -23.98 -12.49 7.49
CA ASP A 109 -22.89 -11.73 8.14
C ASP A 109 -21.48 -12.16 7.69
N LEU A 110 -21.36 -13.28 6.98
CA LEU A 110 -20.09 -13.79 6.43
C LEU A 110 -20.02 -13.75 4.91
N LYS A 111 -21.13 -13.46 4.21
CA LYS A 111 -21.18 -13.45 2.73
C LYS A 111 -20.19 -12.47 2.10
N TRP A 112 -19.86 -11.37 2.77
CA TRP A 112 -18.85 -10.41 2.30
C TRP A 112 -17.46 -11.03 2.11
N ARG A 113 -17.18 -12.15 2.79
CA ARG A 113 -15.93 -12.91 2.64
C ARG A 113 -15.95 -13.88 1.47
N TYR A 114 -17.10 -14.15 0.87
CA TYR A 114 -17.21 -15.19 -0.14
C TYR A 114 -16.84 -14.66 -1.54
N GLU A 115 -16.05 -15.43 -2.28
CA GLU A 115 -15.77 -15.17 -3.70
C GLU A 115 -15.95 -16.48 -4.49
N PRO A 116 -16.87 -16.51 -5.47
CA PRO A 116 -17.04 -17.67 -6.33
C PRO A 116 -15.78 -17.98 -7.16
N ILE A 117 -15.42 -19.25 -7.26
CA ILE A 117 -14.47 -19.75 -8.27
C ILE A 117 -15.23 -20.42 -9.40
N GLU A 118 -15.05 -19.91 -10.60
CA GLU A 118 -15.57 -20.48 -11.83
C GLU A 118 -14.47 -20.64 -12.88
N LYS A 119 -14.68 -21.51 -13.88
CA LYS A 119 -13.66 -21.83 -14.90
C LYS A 119 -13.07 -20.61 -15.63
N LYS A 120 -13.84 -19.52 -15.76
CA LYS A 120 -13.41 -18.27 -16.42
C LYS A 120 -13.17 -17.12 -15.44
N HIS A 121 -13.40 -17.36 -14.15
CA HIS A 121 -13.38 -16.35 -13.10
C HIS A 121 -12.80 -16.98 -11.84
N ASP A 122 -11.47 -16.99 -11.78
CA ASP A 122 -10.71 -17.46 -10.62
C ASP A 122 -9.81 -16.33 -10.15
N PHE A 123 -10.18 -15.74 -9.01
CA PHE A 123 -9.43 -14.69 -8.33
C PHE A 123 -8.67 -15.21 -7.10
N SER A 124 -8.59 -16.52 -6.90
CA SER A 124 -7.88 -17.11 -5.76
C SER A 124 -6.38 -16.79 -5.75
N TRP A 125 -5.80 -16.56 -6.94
CA TRP A 125 -4.41 -16.15 -7.10
C TRP A 125 -4.12 -14.77 -6.49
N LEU A 126 -5.13 -13.92 -6.28
CA LEU A 126 -4.98 -12.63 -5.59
C LEU A 126 -4.81 -12.79 -4.07
N ARG A 127 -5.09 -13.98 -3.51
CA ARG A 127 -5.02 -14.23 -2.06
C ARG A 127 -5.71 -13.10 -1.29
N GLU A 128 -6.96 -12.84 -1.65
CA GLU A 128 -7.68 -11.64 -1.25
C GLU A 128 -8.01 -11.67 0.24
N TRP A 129 -7.85 -10.52 0.88
CA TRP A 129 -8.34 -10.21 2.21
C TRP A 129 -9.37 -9.08 2.10
N ARG A 130 -10.46 -9.18 2.85
CA ARG A 130 -11.50 -8.14 2.90
C ARG A 130 -11.69 -7.63 4.31
N ILE A 131 -12.21 -6.43 4.43
CA ILE A 131 -12.78 -5.88 5.67
C ILE A 131 -14.16 -5.31 5.33
N ASN A 132 -15.16 -5.63 6.15
CA ASN A 132 -16.55 -5.22 5.96
C ASN A 132 -16.79 -3.81 6.53
N THR A 133 -16.27 -2.80 5.83
CA THR A 133 -16.39 -1.38 6.18
C THR A 133 -16.26 -0.53 4.91
N SER A 134 -16.81 0.67 4.95
CA SER A 134 -16.66 1.67 3.89
C SER A 134 -15.35 2.45 3.99
N GLU A 135 -14.67 2.39 5.14
CA GLU A 135 -13.40 3.10 5.35
C GLU A 135 -12.43 2.34 6.27
N VAL A 136 -11.13 2.50 5.99
CA VAL A 136 -10.03 2.01 6.82
C VAL A 136 -9.07 3.17 7.05
N SER A 137 -9.00 3.66 8.29
CA SER A 137 -8.00 4.65 8.70
C SER A 137 -6.69 3.96 9.09
N PHE A 138 -5.56 4.63 8.88
CA PHE A 138 -4.23 4.16 9.24
C PHE A 138 -3.33 5.32 9.66
N GLN A 139 -2.19 5.02 10.29
CA GLN A 139 -1.14 6.00 10.54
C GLN A 139 0.00 5.82 9.54
N LEU A 140 0.64 6.91 9.13
CA LEU A 140 1.73 6.85 8.15
C LEU A 140 2.92 6.01 8.63
N ASP A 141 3.22 6.05 9.93
CA ASP A 141 4.30 5.26 10.57
C ASP A 141 4.07 3.75 10.50
N ASP A 142 2.82 3.34 10.26
CA ASP A 142 2.41 1.94 10.26
C ASP A 142 2.50 1.29 8.90
N ILE A 143 2.64 2.08 7.84
CA ILE A 143 2.55 1.61 6.47
C ILE A 143 3.88 1.80 5.75
N PHE A 144 3.99 1.18 4.58
CA PHE A 144 4.89 1.69 3.56
C PHE A 144 4.15 1.81 2.23
N ILE A 145 4.62 2.73 1.41
CA ILE A 145 4.03 3.04 0.11
C ILE A 145 4.74 2.24 -0.97
N VAL A 146 3.98 1.75 -1.94
CA VAL A 146 4.50 1.15 -3.16
C VAL A 146 4.31 2.13 -4.31
N THR A 147 5.39 2.42 -5.04
CA THR A 147 5.36 3.28 -6.24
C THR A 147 6.00 2.60 -7.43
N LYS A 148 5.78 3.14 -8.64
CA LYS A 148 6.36 2.58 -9.86
C LYS A 148 7.87 2.80 -9.93
N ILE A 149 8.28 4.06 -9.76
CA ILE A 149 9.70 4.47 -9.79
C ILE A 149 10.06 5.18 -8.49
N ILE A 150 11.36 5.21 -8.17
CA ILE A 150 11.86 5.79 -6.91
C ILE A 150 11.48 7.27 -6.76
N HIS A 151 11.48 8.03 -7.86
CA HIS A 151 11.15 9.45 -7.86
C HIS A 151 9.71 9.74 -7.42
N ASP A 152 8.77 8.84 -7.72
CA ASP A 152 7.40 8.97 -7.27
C ASP A 152 7.31 8.91 -5.73
N GLY A 153 8.20 8.13 -5.08
CA GLY A 153 8.30 8.01 -3.63
C GLY A 153 9.00 9.21 -2.98
N LEU A 154 10.02 9.76 -3.62
CA LEU A 154 10.76 10.92 -3.13
C LEU A 154 9.92 12.21 -3.13
N GLY A 155 8.99 12.37 -4.07
CA GLY A 155 8.06 13.52 -4.09
C GLY A 155 7.16 13.64 -2.85
N ILE A 156 7.03 12.55 -2.08
CA ILE A 156 6.23 12.43 -0.86
C ILE A 156 6.95 13.03 0.33
N THR A 157 8.23 12.70 0.49
CA THR A 157 9.10 13.31 1.49
C THR A 157 9.49 14.74 1.12
N HIS A 158 9.15 15.16 -0.11
CA HIS A 158 9.44 16.46 -0.71
C HIS A 158 8.21 17.27 -1.22
N SER A 159 7.00 17.17 -0.64
CA SER A 159 5.98 18.27 -0.66
C SER A 159 5.92 19.18 0.60
N PRO A 160 6.42 20.45 0.56
CA PRO A 160 6.39 21.34 1.72
C PRO A 160 4.98 21.84 1.93
N ASP A 161 4.50 21.77 3.17
CA ASP A 161 3.52 22.74 3.62
C ASP A 161 4.24 24.08 3.74
N VAL A 162 4.19 24.90 2.67
CA VAL A 162 4.65 26.29 2.73
C VAL A 162 3.58 27.07 3.49
N ILE A 163 3.78 27.26 4.80
CA ILE A 163 2.97 28.20 5.57
C ILE A 163 3.48 29.60 5.26
N ILE A 164 2.72 30.33 4.44
CA ILE A 164 2.95 31.75 4.19
C ILE A 164 2.22 32.52 5.29
N ASP A 165 2.94 32.89 6.35
CA ASP A 165 2.43 33.86 7.32
C ASP A 165 2.80 35.27 6.82
N GLY A 166 1.80 36.00 6.35
CA GLY A 166 1.95 37.35 5.84
C GLY A 166 1.18 38.32 6.73
N ASP A 167 1.87 39.03 7.62
CA ASP A 167 1.26 40.07 8.45
C ASP A 167 1.49 41.47 7.85
N TRP A 168 0.46 42.32 7.91
CA TRP A 168 0.47 43.67 7.34
C TRP A 168 0.96 44.69 8.38
N ALA A 169 2.24 44.63 8.73
CA ALA A 169 2.77 45.56 9.73
C ALA A 169 3.12 46.93 9.14
N ASP A 170 3.85 47.04 8.01
CA ASP A 170 4.44 48.33 7.63
C ASP A 170 4.55 48.59 6.10
N GLY A 171 3.70 47.96 5.28
CA GLY A 171 3.68 48.20 3.83
C GLY A 171 4.91 47.68 3.07
N GLN A 172 5.73 46.83 3.70
CA GLN A 172 6.76 46.02 3.06
C GLN A 172 6.41 44.54 3.25
N TRP A 173 6.56 43.76 2.19
CA TRP A 173 6.43 42.30 2.23
C TRP A 173 7.67 41.71 2.91
N TRP A 174 7.47 40.99 4.01
CA TRP A 174 8.49 40.19 4.67
C TRP A 174 8.05 38.73 4.55
N ASP A 175 8.73 37.93 3.74
CA ASP A 175 8.50 36.50 3.69
C ASP A 175 9.44 35.80 4.70
N GLN A 176 8.88 35.29 5.79
CA GLN A 176 9.53 34.24 6.54
C GLN A 176 8.86 32.93 6.16
N SER A 177 9.49 32.22 5.23
CA SER A 177 9.09 30.86 4.90
C SER A 177 9.59 29.93 6.00
N PHE A 178 8.68 29.45 6.84
CA PHE A 178 8.94 28.34 7.73
C PHE A 178 8.60 27.05 7.00
N VAL A 179 9.60 26.21 6.84
CA VAL A 179 9.57 25.01 6.01
C VAL A 179 9.48 23.83 6.98
N ALA A 180 8.25 23.39 7.33
CA ALA A 180 8.02 22.32 8.30
C ALA A 180 7.86 20.96 7.58
N TRP A 181 8.76 20.01 7.84
CA TRP A 181 8.80 18.71 7.16
C TRP A 181 9.30 17.58 8.04
N ASP A 182 8.38 16.92 8.74
CA ASP A 182 8.81 15.97 9.78
C ASP A 182 8.16 14.60 9.75
N ARG A 183 7.47 14.20 8.68
CA ARG A 183 6.96 12.82 8.57
C ARG A 183 7.67 12.02 7.49
N GLU A 184 8.52 11.08 7.94
CA GLU A 184 9.10 10.03 7.11
C GLU A 184 8.00 9.04 6.73
N ILE A 185 7.60 9.05 5.46
CA ILE A 185 6.75 7.98 4.94
C ILE A 185 7.64 6.95 4.28
N LYS A 186 7.66 5.74 4.84
CA LYS A 186 8.40 4.61 4.29
C LYS A 186 7.87 4.27 2.89
N SER A 187 8.76 4.05 1.93
CA SER A 187 8.39 3.68 0.57
C SER A 187 9.29 2.60 -0.02
N ILE A 188 8.79 1.95 -1.06
CA ILE A 188 9.58 1.10 -1.95
C ILE A 188 9.03 1.24 -3.37
N SER A 189 9.92 1.31 -4.35
CA SER A 189 9.54 1.37 -5.76
C SER A 189 9.86 0.08 -6.50
N LEU A 190 9.12 -0.19 -7.58
CA LEU A 190 9.28 -1.42 -8.37
C LEU A 190 10.66 -1.50 -9.06
N ASP A 191 11.19 -0.37 -9.55
CA ASP A 191 12.55 -0.29 -10.09
C ASP A 191 13.60 -0.67 -9.04
N THR A 192 13.50 -0.16 -7.81
CA THR A 192 14.42 -0.55 -6.72
C THR A 192 14.33 -2.04 -6.41
N ILE A 193 13.13 -2.62 -6.38
CA ILE A 193 12.95 -4.07 -6.15
C ILE A 193 13.73 -4.88 -7.18
N VAL A 194 13.70 -4.45 -8.45
CA VAL A 194 14.42 -5.11 -9.55
C VAL A 194 15.93 -4.87 -9.44
N GLU A 195 16.37 -3.63 -9.29
CA GLU A 195 17.78 -3.24 -9.25
C GLU A 195 18.52 -3.85 -8.04
N SER A 196 17.85 -3.90 -6.89
CA SER A 196 18.38 -4.45 -5.65
C SER A 196 18.16 -5.96 -5.51
N ALA A 197 17.60 -6.62 -6.54
CA ALA A 197 17.30 -8.04 -6.56
C ALA A 197 16.59 -8.53 -5.28
N ILE A 198 15.55 -7.79 -4.88
CA ILE A 198 14.76 -8.08 -3.68
C ILE A 198 13.89 -9.31 -3.98
N SER A 199 14.10 -10.35 -3.18
CA SER A 199 13.52 -11.68 -3.40
C SER A 199 12.81 -12.25 -2.17
N ASP A 200 12.90 -11.55 -1.03
CA ASP A 200 12.41 -11.99 0.26
C ASP A 200 12.07 -10.78 1.14
N SER A 201 11.30 -11.04 2.20
CA SER A 201 10.84 -10.00 3.13
C SER A 201 11.98 -9.34 3.91
N THR A 202 13.10 -10.03 4.14
CA THR A 202 14.23 -9.47 4.89
C THR A 202 14.92 -8.38 4.08
N LYS A 203 15.20 -8.66 2.81
CA LYS A 203 15.74 -7.67 1.87
C LYS A 203 14.78 -6.50 1.66
N LEU A 204 13.48 -6.78 1.52
CA LEU A 204 12.46 -5.75 1.35
C LEU A 204 12.47 -4.76 2.51
N LEU A 205 12.40 -5.26 3.75
CA LEU A 205 12.40 -4.42 4.94
C LEU A 205 13.73 -3.67 5.11
N PHE A 206 14.85 -4.33 4.82
CA PHE A 206 16.16 -3.67 4.84
C PHE A 206 16.22 -2.48 3.88
N GLU A 207 15.74 -2.64 2.65
CA GLU A 207 15.76 -1.56 1.66
C GLU A 207 14.82 -0.41 2.05
N ILE A 208 13.62 -0.71 2.55
CA ILE A 208 12.68 0.30 3.06
C ILE A 208 13.33 1.13 4.18
N GLU A 209 13.96 0.46 5.15
CA GLU A 209 14.63 1.13 6.27
C GLU A 209 15.86 1.94 5.83
N LYS A 210 16.58 1.46 4.81
CA LYS A 210 17.71 2.18 4.22
C LYS A 210 17.25 3.46 3.53
N GLN A 211 16.20 3.40 2.70
CA GLN A 211 15.65 4.57 2.01
C GLN A 211 15.15 5.63 3.00
N SER A 212 14.47 5.21 4.09
CA SER A 212 14.03 6.12 5.16
C SER A 212 15.21 6.90 5.75
N LYS A 213 16.35 6.23 5.98
CA LYS A 213 17.56 6.83 6.58
C LYS A 213 18.34 7.73 5.63
N GLU A 214 18.48 7.35 4.36
CA GLU A 214 19.17 8.19 3.37
C GLU A 214 18.45 9.54 3.16
N ILE A 215 17.12 9.54 3.27
CA ILE A 215 16.31 10.77 3.24
C ILE A 215 16.57 11.63 4.48
N MET A 216 16.76 11.04 5.67
CA MET A 216 17.15 11.79 6.88
C MET A 216 18.52 12.45 6.75
N ASP A 217 19.52 11.71 6.29
CA ASP A 217 20.90 12.20 6.22
C ASP A 217 21.08 13.26 5.12
N GLY A 218 20.24 13.22 4.08
CA GLY A 218 20.14 14.25 3.03
C GLY A 218 19.55 15.59 3.49
N LYS A 219 18.97 15.69 4.70
CA LYS A 219 18.45 16.95 5.28
C LYS A 219 19.53 17.87 5.87
N SER A 220 20.81 17.49 5.83
CA SER A 220 21.93 18.35 6.25
C SER A 220 22.68 18.89 5.04
N ASN A 221 22.14 19.94 4.41
CA ASN A 221 22.87 21.05 3.77
C ASN A 221 21.87 21.82 2.92
N HIS A 222 21.37 22.95 3.40
CA HIS A 222 21.27 24.24 2.70
C HIS A 222 20.83 25.30 3.71
#